data_AF-A0A3A0ADU7-F1
#
_entry.id   AF-A0A3A0ADU7-F1
#
_cell.length_a   1.000
_cell.length_b   1.000
_cell.length_c   1.000
_cell.angle_alpha   90.00
_cell.angle_beta   90.00
_cell.angle_gamma   90.00
#
_symmetry.space_group_name_H-M   'P 1'
#
loop_
_entity.id
_entity.type
_entity.pdbx_description
1 polymer ?
#
loop_
_entity_poly.entity_id
_entity_poly.type
_entity_poly.pdbx_seq_one_letter_code
_entity_poly.pdbx_strand_id
1 'polypeptide(L)'
;MRSGGTQRLFGRHVRLALALLLVIPMLVAGRALAPDTRAATPSALRFDGVGSYVKVNDSPSLRIPVNLTIEAWVKPEGVTGHQHIAGKNRYEIGIEPSGDGFLVVFHFKSDNRWKTVVSGRYPLNAWYHVAGAYDGSNMRLWVNGQRVASREITGTIDQTDNPFRIGSANAADDYFDGVIDEVRVSNTVRYTSNFVPAQEPFVPDAFTAGLWHLDEGAGTAVEDASGNGNTGKLQNGPEWVSESPFQGPDLVAPKISDVQATNLSTSATITWT
;
A
#
# COMPACT_ATOMS: atom_id res chain seq x y z
N MET A 1 14.57 -15.04 -101.26
CA MET A 1 14.34 -13.87 -100.37
C MET A 1 13.37 -14.29 -99.28
N ARG A 2 13.68 -13.91 -98.03
CA ARG A 2 12.95 -14.11 -96.76
C ARG A 2 13.06 -15.49 -96.09
N SER A 3 13.89 -15.48 -95.05
CA SER A 3 14.10 -16.50 -94.02
C SER A 3 12.93 -16.55 -93.03
N GLY A 4 12.66 -17.74 -92.50
CA GLY A 4 11.69 -17.97 -91.44
C GLY A 4 12.24 -17.80 -90.02
N GLY A 5 11.31 -17.72 -89.06
CA GLY A 5 11.33 -18.57 -87.87
C GLY A 5 12.01 -18.08 -86.57
N THR A 6 11.18 -17.54 -85.66
CA THR A 6 10.96 -18.02 -84.27
C THR A 6 12.01 -17.80 -83.14
N GLN A 7 11.62 -16.91 -82.21
CA GLN A 7 11.68 -16.92 -80.71
C GLN A 7 12.99 -16.88 -79.88
N ARG A 8 13.00 -15.87 -78.98
CA ARG A 8 13.28 -15.84 -77.52
C ARG A 8 14.67 -15.44 -76.96
N LEU A 9 14.51 -14.78 -75.79
CA LEU A 9 15.42 -14.41 -74.69
C LEU A 9 16.18 -13.08 -74.82
N PHE A 10 15.95 -12.17 -73.85
CA PHE A 10 16.94 -11.88 -72.79
C PHE A 10 16.24 -11.29 -71.56
N GLY A 11 16.48 -11.91 -70.41
CA GLY A 11 15.95 -11.54 -69.10
C GLY A 11 16.64 -10.31 -68.51
N ARG A 12 15.87 -9.53 -67.74
CA ARG A 12 16.36 -8.45 -66.88
C ARG A 12 16.90 -9.06 -65.58
N HIS A 13 18.17 -8.79 -65.25
CA HIS A 13 18.66 -8.92 -63.88
C HIS A 13 18.70 -7.53 -63.24
N VAL A 14 17.76 -7.26 -62.32
CA VAL A 14 17.87 -6.17 -61.35
C VAL A 14 18.45 -6.80 -60.08
N ARG A 15 19.63 -6.32 -59.65
CA ARG A 15 20.22 -6.71 -58.37
C ARG A 15 19.54 -5.93 -57.25
N LEU A 16 18.85 -6.62 -56.36
CA LEU A 16 18.27 -6.06 -55.14
C LEU A 16 19.35 -6.08 -54.05
N ALA A 17 19.77 -4.91 -53.56
CA ALA A 17 20.66 -4.80 -52.41
C ALA A 17 19.82 -5.00 -51.13
N LEU A 18 20.15 -6.04 -50.36
CA LEU A 18 19.54 -6.34 -49.08
C LEU A 18 20.22 -5.49 -48.01
N ALA A 19 19.54 -4.46 -47.50
CA ALA A 19 19.99 -3.71 -46.34
C ALA A 19 19.72 -4.53 -45.07
N LEU A 20 20.79 -5.02 -44.43
CA LEU A 20 20.74 -5.69 -43.14
C LEU A 20 20.49 -4.64 -42.05
N LEU A 21 19.25 -4.53 -41.58
CA LEU A 21 18.87 -3.67 -40.46
C LEU A 21 19.42 -4.30 -39.17
N LEU A 22 20.51 -3.75 -38.63
CA LEU A 22 21.07 -4.15 -37.36
C LEU A 22 20.14 -3.68 -36.23
N VAL A 23 19.32 -4.56 -35.67
CA VAL A 23 18.56 -4.28 -34.47
C VAL A 23 19.54 -4.31 -33.29
N ILE A 24 19.97 -3.13 -32.82
CA ILE A 24 20.67 -3.00 -31.55
C ILE A 24 19.60 -3.14 -30.46
N PRO A 25 19.61 -4.18 -29.62
CA PRO A 25 18.70 -4.22 -28.48
C PRO A 25 19.09 -3.08 -27.55
N MET A 26 18.19 -2.10 -27.42
CA MET A 26 18.26 -1.08 -26.39
C MET A 26 18.13 -1.80 -25.05
N LEU A 27 19.25 -1.95 -24.35
CA LEU A 27 19.24 -2.41 -22.96
C LEU A 27 18.55 -1.31 -22.15
N VAL A 28 17.24 -1.44 -21.96
CA VAL A 28 16.56 -0.76 -20.88
C VAL A 28 17.18 -1.34 -19.62
N ALA A 29 18.06 -0.59 -18.96
CA ALA A 29 18.46 -0.89 -17.61
C ALA A 29 17.17 -0.88 -16.78
N GLY A 30 16.58 -2.07 -16.61
CA GLY A 30 15.63 -2.31 -15.55
C GLY A 30 16.32 -1.84 -14.30
N ARG A 31 15.78 -0.78 -13.70
CA ARG A 31 16.12 -0.40 -12.33
C ARG A 31 15.89 -1.68 -11.56
N ALA A 32 16.96 -2.33 -11.09
CA ALA A 32 16.78 -3.43 -10.18
C ALA A 32 15.97 -2.85 -9.02
N LEU A 33 14.72 -3.32 -8.88
CA LEU A 33 14.00 -3.14 -7.63
C LEU A 33 14.94 -3.68 -6.56
N ALA A 34 15.08 -2.95 -5.45
CA ALA A 34 15.84 -3.44 -4.31
C ALA A 34 15.40 -4.88 -4.00
N PRO A 35 16.32 -5.77 -3.53
CA PRO A 35 15.93 -7.12 -3.15
C PRO A 35 14.72 -7.04 -2.22
N ASP A 36 13.70 -7.88 -2.50
CA ASP A 36 12.48 -7.94 -1.70
C ASP A 36 12.87 -8.29 -0.25
N THR A 37 12.86 -7.29 0.64
CA THR A 37 13.21 -7.44 2.06
C THR A 37 12.05 -8.00 2.88
N ARG A 38 10.94 -8.40 2.23
CA ARG A 38 9.81 -9.03 2.91
C ARG A 38 10.23 -10.31 3.63
N ALA A 39 9.71 -10.47 4.84
CA ALA A 39 9.83 -11.70 5.59
C ALA A 39 9.22 -12.88 4.83
N ALA A 40 9.73 -14.09 5.09
CA ALA A 40 9.20 -15.33 4.50
C ALA A 40 7.78 -15.68 5.01
N THR A 41 7.30 -14.97 6.05
CA THR A 41 5.98 -15.06 6.64
C THR A 41 5.36 -13.66 6.67
N PRO A 42 4.06 -13.48 6.39
CA PRO A 42 3.41 -12.17 6.52
C PRO A 42 3.67 -11.60 7.91
N SER A 43 4.03 -10.31 7.98
CA SER A 43 4.21 -9.63 9.25
C SER A 43 3.52 -8.29 9.27
N ALA A 44 3.24 -7.83 10.48
CA ALA A 44 2.74 -6.49 10.73
C ALA A 44 3.47 -5.92 11.95
N LEU A 45 3.21 -4.65 12.26
CA LEU A 45 3.83 -3.98 13.39
C LEU A 45 2.81 -3.70 14.48
N ARG A 46 3.09 -4.17 15.69
CA ARG A 46 2.27 -3.95 16.90
C ARG A 46 2.80 -2.77 17.70
N PHE A 47 1.88 -1.95 18.17
CA PHE A 47 2.11 -0.76 18.98
C PHE A 47 1.40 -0.91 20.33
N ASP A 48 1.98 -0.30 21.36
CA ASP A 48 1.68 -0.53 22.78
C ASP A 48 0.74 0.49 23.44
N GLY A 49 0.33 1.54 22.72
CA GLY A 49 -0.47 2.63 23.26
C GLY A 49 0.23 3.55 24.26
N VAL A 50 1.53 3.37 24.52
CA VAL A 50 2.25 4.05 25.62
C VAL A 50 3.49 4.81 25.15
N GLY A 51 3.99 4.57 23.94
CA GLY A 51 5.09 5.39 23.40
C GLY A 51 5.74 4.88 22.13
N SER A 52 5.38 3.69 21.68
CA SER A 52 5.92 3.08 20.46
C SER A 52 5.38 3.76 19.20
N TYR A 53 6.25 4.04 18.23
CA TYR A 53 5.87 4.56 16.91
C TYR A 53 6.98 4.34 15.87
N VAL A 54 6.66 4.50 14.59
CA VAL A 54 7.66 4.62 13.50
C VAL A 54 7.87 6.09 13.20
N LYS A 55 9.12 6.55 13.18
CA LYS A 55 9.49 7.90 12.72
C LYS A 55 9.97 7.85 11.28
N VAL A 56 9.32 8.60 10.41
CA VAL A 56 9.75 8.88 9.05
C VAL A 56 10.20 10.34 8.99
N ASN A 57 11.45 10.58 8.58
CA ASN A 57 11.96 11.95 8.47
C ASN A 57 11.12 12.76 7.48
N ASP A 58 11.10 14.07 7.68
CA ASP A 58 10.38 14.94 6.77
C ASP A 58 10.93 14.85 5.33
N SER A 59 10.01 14.92 4.38
CA SER A 59 10.26 14.77 2.95
C SER A 59 9.23 15.58 2.18
N PRO A 60 9.62 16.30 1.10
CA PRO A 60 8.69 17.02 0.24
C PRO A 60 7.58 16.14 -0.34
N SER A 61 7.86 14.85 -0.58
CA SER A 61 6.87 13.90 -1.09
C SER A 61 5.65 13.75 -0.17
N LEU A 62 5.83 13.94 1.15
CA LEU A 62 4.78 13.81 2.17
C LEU A 62 4.11 15.15 2.51
N ARG A 63 4.44 16.24 1.82
CA ARG A 63 3.87 17.58 2.01
C ARG A 63 2.75 17.82 0.99
N ILE A 64 1.58 17.24 1.26
CA ILE A 64 0.44 17.20 0.33
C ILE A 64 -0.55 18.33 0.66
N PRO A 65 -0.70 19.36 -0.19
CA PRO A 65 -1.61 20.48 0.08
C PRO A 65 -3.07 20.18 -0.25
N VAL A 66 -3.33 19.34 -1.25
CA VAL A 66 -4.65 18.89 -1.74
C VAL A 66 -4.49 17.51 -2.39
N ASN A 67 -5.61 16.86 -2.73
CA ASN A 67 -5.65 15.52 -3.34
C ASN A 67 -4.94 14.46 -2.49
N LEU A 68 -5.07 14.54 -1.17
CA LEU A 68 -4.52 13.56 -0.24
C LEU A 68 -5.39 12.30 -0.22
N THR A 69 -4.76 11.13 -0.22
CA THR A 69 -5.31 9.92 0.40
C THR A 69 -4.30 9.39 1.42
N ILE A 70 -4.76 9.10 2.63
CA ILE A 70 -4.00 8.33 3.64
C ILE A 70 -4.81 7.09 4.01
N GLU A 71 -4.17 5.93 4.03
CA GLU A 71 -4.83 4.67 4.32
C GLU A 71 -3.90 3.67 5.01
N ALA A 72 -4.50 2.73 5.73
CA ALA A 72 -3.81 1.64 6.40
C ALA A 72 -4.77 0.46 6.62
N TRP A 73 -4.21 -0.72 6.82
CA TRP A 73 -4.88 -1.80 7.52
C TRP A 73 -4.57 -1.70 9.01
N VAL A 74 -5.58 -1.84 9.86
CA VAL A 74 -5.44 -1.71 11.31
C VAL A 74 -6.26 -2.75 12.06
N LYS A 75 -5.74 -3.19 13.20
CA LYS A 75 -6.43 -4.01 14.18
C LYS A 75 -6.23 -3.39 15.57
N PRO A 76 -7.09 -2.42 15.95
CA PRO A 76 -7.01 -1.79 17.27
C PRO A 76 -7.31 -2.79 18.39
N GLU A 77 -6.51 -2.76 19.44
CA GLU A 77 -6.63 -3.67 20.59
C GLU A 77 -7.10 -2.95 21.86
N GLY A 78 -6.84 -1.64 21.96
CA GLY A 78 -7.32 -0.77 23.03
C GLY A 78 -7.41 0.68 22.57
N VAL A 79 -8.28 1.48 23.21
CA VAL A 79 -8.40 2.92 22.95
C VAL A 79 -8.74 3.66 24.24
N THR A 80 -7.84 4.51 24.71
CA THR A 80 -7.97 5.25 25.98
C THR A 80 -8.15 6.77 25.77
N GLY A 81 -8.07 7.24 24.54
CA GLY A 81 -8.17 8.64 24.14
C GLY A 81 -8.07 8.79 22.63
N HIS A 82 -7.74 9.99 22.15
CA HIS A 82 -7.39 10.16 20.75
C HIS A 82 -6.06 9.46 20.48
N GLN A 83 -6.00 8.61 19.46
CA GLN A 83 -4.80 7.85 19.11
C GLN A 83 -4.59 7.91 17.60
N HIS A 84 -3.34 8.04 17.16
CA HIS A 84 -3.04 8.18 15.75
C HIS A 84 -2.56 6.87 15.12
N ILE A 85 -3.17 6.49 14.00
CA ILE A 85 -2.70 5.38 13.18
C ILE A 85 -1.49 5.85 12.37
N ALA A 86 -1.62 6.96 11.65
CA ALA A 86 -0.52 7.55 10.89
C ALA A 86 -0.77 9.02 10.55
N GLY A 87 0.29 9.84 10.45
CA GLY A 87 0.13 11.25 10.10
C GLY A 87 1.40 12.10 10.19
N LYS A 88 1.26 13.38 9.81
CA LYS A 88 2.35 14.38 9.76
C LYS A 88 2.00 15.67 10.52
N ASN A 89 1.28 15.59 11.64
CA ASN A 89 0.83 16.75 12.45
C ASN A 89 -0.07 17.79 11.74
N ARG A 90 -0.32 17.63 10.43
CA ARG A 90 -1.18 18.50 9.61
C ARG A 90 -2.25 17.75 8.84
N TYR A 91 -2.02 16.47 8.60
CA TYR A 91 -3.04 15.51 8.21
C TYR A 91 -2.71 14.21 8.94
N GLU A 92 -3.75 13.48 9.31
CA GLU A 92 -3.64 12.26 10.09
C GLU A 92 -4.92 11.44 9.98
N ILE A 93 -4.77 10.12 10.10
CA ILE A 93 -5.85 9.18 10.36
C ILE A 93 -5.60 8.54 11.72
N GLY A 94 -6.67 8.37 12.50
CA GLY A 94 -6.59 7.91 13.87
C GLY A 94 -7.87 7.27 14.34
N ILE A 95 -7.96 7.03 15.65
CA ILE A 95 -9.10 6.45 16.33
C ILE A 95 -9.41 7.16 17.64
N GLU A 96 -10.66 7.06 18.08
CA GLU A 96 -11.16 7.61 19.34
C GLU A 96 -12.08 6.60 20.04
N PRO A 97 -12.19 6.62 21.38
CA PRO A 97 -12.97 5.63 22.12
C PRO A 97 -14.47 5.82 21.88
N SER A 98 -15.20 4.70 21.77
CA SER A 98 -16.67 4.72 21.70
C SER A 98 -17.26 3.45 22.32
N GLY A 99 -17.73 3.59 23.57
CA GLY A 99 -18.24 2.46 24.35
C GLY A 99 -17.17 1.37 24.50
N ASP A 100 -17.52 0.13 24.17
CA ASP A 100 -16.65 -1.05 24.11
C ASP A 100 -15.91 -1.17 22.75
N GLY A 101 -15.77 -0.07 22.00
CA GLY A 101 -15.16 -0.05 20.66
C GLY A 101 -14.53 1.30 20.35
N PHE A 102 -14.39 1.60 19.07
CA PHE A 102 -13.70 2.80 18.59
C PHE A 102 -14.39 3.45 17.39
N LEU A 103 -14.11 4.73 17.17
CA LEU A 103 -14.39 5.48 15.95
C LEU A 103 -13.11 5.62 15.15
N VAL A 104 -13.21 5.67 13.83
CA VAL A 104 -12.12 6.11 12.94
C VAL A 104 -12.30 7.60 12.68
N VAL A 105 -11.20 8.34 12.72
CA VAL A 105 -11.19 9.79 12.48
C VAL A 105 -10.16 10.14 11.41
N PHE A 106 -10.55 11.03 10.50
CA PHE A 106 -9.63 11.63 9.54
C PHE A 106 -9.60 13.14 9.76
N HIS A 107 -8.40 13.64 10.02
CA HIS A 107 -8.13 15.05 10.29
C HIS A 107 -7.22 15.64 9.22
N PHE A 108 -7.47 16.91 8.89
CA PHE A 108 -6.42 17.78 8.40
C PHE A 108 -6.56 19.18 8.98
N LYS A 109 -5.47 19.92 9.03
CA LYS A 109 -5.42 21.30 9.50
C LYS A 109 -5.42 22.26 8.31
N SER A 110 -6.25 23.28 8.38
CA SER A 110 -6.26 24.37 7.39
C SER A 110 -6.60 25.68 8.09
N ASP A 111 -5.82 26.72 7.79
CA ASP A 111 -5.84 28.00 8.49
C ASP A 111 -5.68 27.83 10.00
N ASN A 112 -4.76 26.94 10.39
CA ASN A 112 -4.47 26.57 11.78
C ASN A 112 -5.68 26.00 12.54
N ARG A 113 -6.70 25.48 11.85
CA ARG A 113 -7.88 24.83 12.45
C ARG A 113 -8.04 23.41 11.95
N TRP A 114 -8.25 22.48 12.87
CA TRP A 114 -8.55 21.09 12.55
C TRP A 114 -9.92 20.96 11.88
N LYS A 115 -9.95 20.18 10.81
CA LYS A 115 -11.13 19.76 10.06
C LYS A 115 -11.23 18.26 10.23
N THR A 116 -12.43 17.77 10.50
CA THR A 116 -12.66 16.40 10.94
C THR A 116 -13.85 15.79 10.23
N VAL A 117 -13.71 14.51 9.90
CA VAL A 117 -14.80 13.55 9.67
C VAL A 117 -14.56 12.32 10.54
N VAL A 118 -15.65 11.73 11.05
CA VAL A 118 -15.67 10.67 12.06
C VAL A 118 -16.60 9.56 11.59
N SER A 119 -16.25 8.30 11.82
CA SER A 119 -17.10 7.14 11.52
C SER A 119 -18.14 6.85 12.61
N GLY A 120 -18.96 5.82 12.41
CA GLY A 120 -19.65 5.13 13.51
C GLY A 120 -18.70 4.23 14.31
N ARG A 121 -19.24 3.52 15.31
CA ARG A 121 -18.49 2.61 16.18
C ARG A 121 -18.15 1.29 15.48
N TYR A 122 -16.91 0.83 15.69
CA TYR A 122 -16.41 -0.49 15.34
C TYR A 122 -15.90 -1.24 16.58
N PRO A 123 -16.04 -2.58 16.64
CA PRO A 123 -15.49 -3.38 17.72
C PRO A 123 -13.96 -3.53 17.60
N LEU A 124 -13.29 -3.69 18.73
CA LEU A 124 -11.84 -3.95 18.81
C LEU A 124 -11.49 -5.37 18.32
N ASN A 125 -10.19 -5.63 18.14
CA ASN A 125 -9.59 -6.94 17.88
C ASN A 125 -9.98 -7.58 16.53
N ALA A 126 -10.33 -6.77 15.54
CA ALA A 126 -10.57 -7.20 14.16
C ALA A 126 -9.82 -6.29 13.17
N TRP A 127 -9.46 -6.83 12.00
CA TRP A 127 -8.84 -6.06 10.93
C TRP A 127 -9.85 -5.15 10.22
N TYR A 128 -9.42 -3.92 9.98
CA TYR A 128 -10.15 -2.91 9.22
C TYR A 128 -9.22 -2.24 8.22
N HIS A 129 -9.68 -2.08 6.98
CA HIS A 129 -9.09 -1.10 6.07
C HIS A 129 -9.70 0.25 6.40
N VAL A 130 -8.87 1.26 6.60
CA VAL A 130 -9.30 2.64 6.87
C VAL A 130 -8.64 3.59 5.88
N ALA A 131 -9.42 4.53 5.34
CA ALA A 131 -8.91 5.52 4.40
C ALA A 131 -9.56 6.88 4.58
N GLY A 132 -8.75 7.94 4.65
CA GLY A 132 -9.17 9.33 4.61
C GLY A 132 -8.71 9.98 3.30
N ALA A 133 -9.60 10.71 2.62
CA ALA A 133 -9.24 11.45 1.41
C ALA A 133 -9.75 12.89 1.42
N TYR A 134 -8.97 13.78 0.81
CA TYR A 134 -9.29 15.19 0.63
C TYR A 134 -8.93 15.68 -0.77
N ASP A 135 -9.91 16.17 -1.54
CA ASP A 135 -9.72 16.64 -2.93
C ASP A 135 -9.56 18.18 -3.06
N GLY A 136 -9.40 18.91 -1.95
CA GLY A 136 -9.41 20.39 -1.96
C GLY A 136 -10.80 21.01 -1.78
N SER A 137 -11.86 20.21 -1.84
CA SER A 137 -13.26 20.63 -1.68
C SER A 137 -14.11 19.71 -0.79
N ASN A 138 -13.66 18.48 -0.57
CA ASN A 138 -14.40 17.45 0.16
C ASN A 138 -13.47 16.54 0.95
N MET A 139 -13.78 16.37 2.24
CA MET A 139 -13.26 15.28 3.08
C MET A 139 -14.15 14.06 2.95
N ARG A 140 -13.54 12.88 2.92
CA ARG A 140 -14.26 11.60 2.92
C ARG A 140 -13.49 10.59 3.76
N LEU A 141 -14.23 9.73 4.46
CA LEU A 141 -13.69 8.65 5.28
C LEU A 141 -14.36 7.34 4.87
N TRP A 142 -13.55 6.29 4.74
CA TRP A 142 -13.99 4.93 4.48
C TRP A 142 -13.47 3.97 5.53
N VAL A 143 -14.30 2.98 5.84
CA VAL A 143 -13.91 1.80 6.62
C VAL A 143 -14.38 0.57 5.84
N ASN A 144 -13.48 -0.38 5.62
CA ASN A 144 -13.70 -1.58 4.79
C ASN A 144 -14.29 -1.25 3.42
N GLY A 145 -13.80 -0.15 2.81
CA GLY A 145 -14.23 0.31 1.49
C GLY A 145 -15.62 0.93 1.42
N GLN A 146 -16.36 1.01 2.54
CA GLN A 146 -17.63 1.73 2.61
C GLN A 146 -17.41 3.17 3.05
N ARG A 147 -17.97 4.16 2.35
CA ARG A 147 -17.88 5.56 2.75
C ARG A 147 -18.77 5.81 3.97
N VAL A 148 -18.16 6.06 5.11
CA VAL A 148 -18.84 6.22 6.41
C VAL A 148 -19.10 7.69 6.77
N ALA A 149 -18.32 8.61 6.22
CA ALA A 149 -18.51 10.03 6.44
C ALA A 149 -17.99 10.87 5.26
N SER A 150 -18.59 12.04 5.09
CA SER A 150 -18.14 13.05 4.13
C SER A 150 -18.50 14.45 4.61
N ARG A 151 -17.68 15.43 4.22
CA ARG A 151 -17.92 16.84 4.54
C ARG A 151 -17.36 17.72 3.44
N GLU A 152 -18.20 18.61 2.91
CA GLU A 152 -17.76 19.69 2.02
C GLU A 152 -16.95 20.71 2.81
N ILE A 153 -15.73 20.96 2.37
CA ILE A 153 -14.84 21.94 2.93
C ILE A 153 -13.74 22.31 1.95
N THR A 154 -13.48 23.60 1.79
CA THR A 154 -12.44 24.12 0.91
C THR A 154 -11.21 24.56 1.70
N GLY A 155 -10.10 24.75 0.98
CA GLY A 155 -8.83 25.25 1.51
C GLY A 155 -7.68 24.32 1.17
N THR A 156 -6.48 24.68 1.63
CA THR A 156 -5.30 23.82 1.53
C THR A 156 -4.97 23.25 2.89
N ILE A 157 -4.45 22.02 2.91
CA ILE A 157 -3.82 21.46 4.09
C ILE A 157 -2.61 22.33 4.45
N ASP A 158 -2.52 22.76 5.70
CA ASP A 158 -1.39 23.50 6.24
C ASP A 158 -0.11 22.66 6.10
N GLN A 159 0.99 23.25 5.66
CA GLN A 159 2.24 22.52 5.46
C GLN A 159 3.13 22.54 6.70
N THR A 160 4.00 21.54 6.85
CA THR A 160 4.97 21.43 7.93
C THR A 160 6.19 20.63 7.50
N ASP A 161 7.32 20.89 8.15
CA ASP A 161 8.57 20.14 8.10
C ASP A 161 8.69 19.13 9.26
N ASN A 162 7.63 18.91 10.04
CA ASN A 162 7.60 17.87 11.06
C ASN A 162 7.70 16.46 10.44
N PRO A 163 8.26 15.47 11.16
CA PRO A 163 8.29 14.08 10.71
C PRO A 163 6.88 13.52 10.42
N PHE A 164 6.81 12.55 9.50
CA PHE A 164 5.65 11.66 9.42
C PHE A 164 5.83 10.53 10.44
N ARG A 165 4.74 10.02 10.99
CA ARG A 165 4.76 8.95 11.98
C ARG A 165 3.67 7.91 11.69
N ILE A 166 3.94 6.67 12.10
CA ILE A 166 3.00 5.54 12.14
C ILE A 166 2.91 5.08 13.60
N GLY A 167 1.71 4.83 14.11
CA GLY A 167 1.43 4.62 15.54
C GLY A 167 1.41 5.90 16.38
N SER A 168 1.58 7.05 15.73
CA SER A 168 1.53 8.41 16.30
C SER A 168 1.41 9.41 15.13
N ALA A 169 1.09 10.68 15.38
CA ALA A 169 1.18 11.76 14.37
C ALA A 169 1.93 13.00 14.88
N ASN A 170 2.23 13.09 16.18
CA ASN A 170 2.90 14.20 16.80
C ASN A 170 3.53 13.76 18.14
N ALA A 171 4.18 14.67 18.89
CA ALA A 171 4.88 14.33 20.14
C ALA A 171 3.99 14.29 21.40
N ALA A 172 2.67 14.46 21.26
CA ALA A 172 1.70 14.23 22.32
C ALA A 172 1.46 12.74 22.52
N ASP A 173 0.94 12.38 23.70
CA ASP A 173 0.74 11.00 24.17
C ASP A 173 -0.40 10.23 23.44
N ASP A 174 -0.64 10.56 22.18
CA ASP A 174 -1.71 10.01 21.32
C ASP A 174 -1.20 8.77 20.53
N TYR A 175 -0.70 7.76 21.27
CA TYR A 175 -0.10 6.55 20.70
C TYR A 175 -1.13 5.47 20.38
N PHE A 176 -0.97 4.79 19.25
CA PHE A 176 -1.84 3.67 18.84
C PHE A 176 -1.60 2.42 19.70
N ASP A 177 -2.67 1.73 20.07
CA ASP A 177 -2.64 0.43 20.75
C ASP A 177 -3.29 -0.64 19.85
N GLY A 178 -2.45 -1.47 19.24
CA GLY A 178 -2.87 -2.51 18.30
C GLY A 178 -1.88 -2.76 17.17
N VAL A 179 -2.36 -3.41 16.10
CA VAL A 179 -1.53 -3.81 14.95
C VAL A 179 -1.83 -2.92 13.73
N ILE A 180 -0.80 -2.49 13.01
CA ILE A 180 -0.90 -1.74 11.75
C ILE A 180 -0.14 -2.50 10.66
N ASP A 181 -0.71 -2.48 9.47
CA ASP A 181 -0.13 -3.04 8.25
C ASP A 181 -0.43 -2.10 7.05
N GLU A 182 0.37 -2.15 5.99
CA GLU A 182 0.10 -1.53 4.69
C GLU A 182 -0.26 -0.03 4.75
N VAL A 183 0.63 0.79 5.30
CA VAL A 183 0.39 2.24 5.39
C VAL A 183 0.75 2.92 4.08
N ARG A 184 -0.21 3.61 3.45
CA ARG A 184 0.01 4.37 2.21
C ARG A 184 -0.42 5.83 2.34
N VAL A 185 0.43 6.72 1.85
CA VAL A 185 0.12 8.12 1.59
C VAL A 185 0.18 8.36 0.09
N SER A 186 -0.80 9.07 -0.47
CA SER A 186 -0.87 9.36 -1.90
C SER A 186 -1.22 10.82 -2.15
N ASN A 187 -0.67 11.37 -3.24
CA ASN A 187 -0.92 12.72 -3.71
C ASN A 187 -2.03 12.78 -4.79
N THR A 188 -2.89 11.75 -4.78
CA THR A 188 -4.14 11.70 -5.53
C THR A 188 -5.27 11.19 -4.64
N VAL A 189 -6.51 11.52 -5.00
CA VAL A 189 -7.71 10.92 -4.38
C VAL A 189 -7.95 9.55 -5.02
N ARG A 190 -7.65 8.49 -4.27
CA ARG A 190 -7.79 7.11 -4.75
C ARG A 190 -9.24 6.62 -4.77
N TYR A 191 -10.09 7.18 -3.93
CA TYR A 191 -11.46 6.72 -3.72
C TYR A 191 -12.46 7.88 -3.76
N THR A 192 -13.55 7.72 -4.50
CA THR A 192 -14.67 8.68 -4.56
C THR A 192 -16.02 8.04 -4.28
N SER A 193 -16.12 6.72 -4.44
CA SER A 193 -17.27 5.87 -4.15
C SER A 193 -16.87 4.71 -3.23
N ASN A 194 -17.80 3.80 -2.94
CA ASN A 194 -17.47 2.56 -2.23
C ASN A 194 -16.58 1.68 -3.12
N PHE A 195 -15.70 0.91 -2.48
CA PHE A 195 -14.76 0.00 -3.13
C PHE A 195 -14.59 -1.27 -2.30
N VAL A 196 -13.86 -2.24 -2.84
CA VAL A 196 -13.40 -3.41 -2.10
C VAL A 196 -11.93 -3.18 -1.76
N PRO A 197 -11.54 -3.15 -0.47
CA PRO A 197 -10.13 -3.02 -0.09
C PRO A 197 -9.27 -4.10 -0.74
N ALA A 198 -8.03 -3.75 -1.09
CA ALA A 198 -7.09 -4.72 -1.66
C ALA A 198 -6.92 -5.92 -0.72
N GLN A 199 -6.91 -7.12 -1.27
CA GLN A 199 -6.69 -8.37 -0.52
C GLN A 199 -5.25 -8.87 -0.67
N GLU A 200 -4.38 -8.00 -1.18
CA GLU A 200 -2.97 -8.23 -1.45
C GLU A 200 -2.21 -6.94 -1.14
N PRO A 201 -0.88 -7.00 -0.90
CA PRO A 201 -0.06 -5.83 -0.62
C PRO A 201 -0.24 -4.72 -1.66
N PHE A 202 -0.24 -3.47 -1.20
CA PHE A 202 -0.38 -2.33 -2.08
C PHE A 202 0.78 -2.22 -3.06
N VAL A 203 0.47 -1.96 -4.32
CA VAL A 203 1.49 -1.70 -5.33
C VAL A 203 1.71 -0.19 -5.45
N PRO A 204 2.96 0.31 -5.37
CA PRO A 204 3.24 1.71 -5.57
C PRO A 204 3.03 2.11 -7.03
N ASP A 205 2.54 3.33 -7.23
CA ASP A 205 2.36 3.99 -8.53
C ASP A 205 2.94 5.42 -8.50
N ALA A 206 2.82 6.14 -9.61
CA ALA A 206 3.33 7.51 -9.73
C ALA A 206 2.70 8.51 -8.75
N PHE A 207 1.58 8.15 -8.11
CA PHE A 207 0.90 8.99 -7.12
C PHE A 207 1.15 8.56 -5.67
N THR A 208 1.96 7.52 -5.47
CA THR A 208 2.31 7.02 -4.14
C THR A 208 3.42 7.89 -3.56
N ALA A 209 3.08 8.63 -2.50
CA ALA A 209 3.99 9.55 -1.82
C ALA A 209 4.87 8.82 -0.79
N GLY A 210 4.31 7.81 -0.11
CA GLY A 210 5.02 6.90 0.78
C GLY A 210 4.20 5.61 0.93
N LEU A 211 4.88 4.48 1.03
CA LEU A 211 4.26 3.17 1.24
C LEU A 211 5.14 2.33 2.15
N TRP A 212 4.59 1.92 3.29
CA TRP A 212 5.27 1.06 4.26
C TRP A 212 4.46 -0.21 4.43
N HIS A 213 5.03 -1.31 3.96
CA HIS A 213 4.41 -2.64 4.07
C HIS A 213 4.44 -3.18 5.49
N LEU A 214 5.42 -2.81 6.33
CA LEU A 214 5.56 -3.38 7.67
C LEU A 214 5.72 -4.92 7.65
N ASP A 215 6.42 -5.41 6.61
CA ASP A 215 6.64 -6.83 6.31
C ASP A 215 8.09 -7.29 6.60
N GLU A 216 8.94 -6.45 7.19
CA GLU A 216 10.37 -6.77 7.39
C GLU A 216 10.58 -7.89 8.41
N GLY A 217 9.65 -8.06 9.36
CA GLY A 217 9.66 -9.12 10.38
C GLY A 217 10.79 -9.05 11.42
N ALA A 218 11.77 -8.15 11.26
CA ALA A 218 12.87 -7.94 12.20
C ALA A 218 13.56 -6.58 11.97
N GLY A 219 14.39 -6.18 12.94
CA GLY A 219 15.17 -4.95 12.86
C GLY A 219 14.39 -3.70 13.26
N THR A 220 14.94 -2.53 12.96
CA THR A 220 14.41 -1.22 13.41
C THR A 220 14.12 -0.25 12.28
N ALA A 221 14.27 -0.69 11.03
CA ALA A 221 13.93 0.09 9.84
C ALA A 221 12.62 -0.43 9.24
N VAL A 222 11.85 0.47 8.65
CA VAL A 222 10.69 0.14 7.83
C VAL A 222 10.92 0.77 6.45
N GLU A 223 10.99 -0.04 5.42
CA GLU A 223 11.32 0.41 4.08
C GLU A 223 10.15 1.15 3.41
N ASP A 224 10.50 2.17 2.63
CA ASP A 224 9.54 2.89 1.79
C ASP A 224 9.50 2.28 0.39
N ALA A 225 8.46 1.49 0.11
CA ALA A 225 8.24 0.86 -1.17
C ALA A 225 7.82 1.86 -2.26
N SER A 226 7.49 3.12 -1.94
CA SER A 226 7.11 4.10 -2.96
C SER A 226 8.27 4.57 -3.84
N GLY A 227 9.52 4.31 -3.41
CA GLY A 227 10.73 4.79 -4.10
C GLY A 227 11.08 6.25 -3.84
N ASN A 228 10.46 6.91 -2.84
CA ASN A 228 10.76 8.30 -2.46
C ASN A 228 11.80 8.41 -1.34
N GLY A 229 12.31 7.28 -0.83
CA GLY A 229 13.36 7.24 0.19
C GLY A 229 12.86 7.63 1.58
N ASN A 230 11.57 7.46 1.85
CA ASN A 230 10.96 7.79 3.15
C ASN A 230 11.11 6.63 4.16
N THR A 231 12.28 6.00 4.25
CA THR A 231 12.53 4.90 5.19
C THR A 231 12.23 5.34 6.63
N GLY A 232 11.38 4.58 7.31
CA GLY A 232 10.99 4.76 8.70
C GLY A 232 11.97 4.10 9.66
N LYS A 233 11.99 4.58 10.90
CA LYS A 233 12.73 3.97 12.01
C LYS A 233 11.82 3.75 13.20
N LEU A 234 11.82 2.55 13.75
CA LEU A 234 11.12 2.22 15.00
C LEU A 234 11.65 3.10 16.15
N GLN A 235 10.75 3.58 17.00
CA GLN A 235 11.04 4.38 18.18
C GLN A 235 10.31 3.76 19.36
N ASN A 236 11.00 3.56 20.49
CA ASN A 236 10.43 3.04 21.73
C ASN A 236 9.75 1.66 21.61
N GLY A 237 10.18 0.83 20.65
CA GLY A 237 9.90 -0.61 20.65
C GLY A 237 8.54 -1.11 20.13
N PRO A 238 8.00 -0.65 18.98
CA PRO A 238 7.02 -1.44 18.24
C PRO A 238 7.56 -2.86 17.97
N GLU A 239 6.67 -3.85 18.00
CA GLU A 239 7.03 -5.27 17.89
C GLU A 239 6.56 -5.85 16.55
N TRP A 240 7.45 -6.58 15.87
CA TRP A 240 7.07 -7.36 14.69
C TRP A 240 6.21 -8.55 15.11
N VAL A 241 5.05 -8.71 14.49
CA VAL A 241 4.12 -9.82 14.75
C VAL A 241 3.81 -10.59 13.47
N SER A 242 3.60 -11.90 13.58
CA SER A 242 3.17 -12.76 12.47
C SER A 242 1.66 -12.68 12.28
N GLU A 243 1.18 -11.51 11.85
CA GLU A 243 -0.21 -11.25 11.49
C GLU A 243 -0.28 -10.62 10.09
N SER A 244 -1.44 -10.72 9.44
CA SER A 244 -1.72 -10.00 8.19
C SER A 244 -3.23 -9.73 8.07
N PRO A 245 -3.64 -8.58 7.50
CA PRO A 245 -5.03 -8.31 7.14
C PRO A 245 -5.48 -9.13 5.94
N PHE A 246 -4.53 -9.57 5.12
CA PHE A 246 -4.79 -10.45 4.01
C PHE A 246 -5.02 -11.82 4.61
N GLN A 247 -6.24 -12.33 4.45
CA GLN A 247 -6.44 -13.75 4.63
C GLN A 247 -5.51 -14.41 3.61
N GLY A 248 -4.42 -15.02 4.08
CA GLY A 248 -3.76 -16.04 3.29
C GLY A 248 -4.87 -17.00 2.82
N PRO A 249 -4.73 -17.65 1.65
CA PRO A 249 -5.65 -18.73 1.36
C PRO A 249 -5.70 -19.60 2.60
N ASP A 250 -6.90 -19.92 3.10
CA ASP A 250 -7.07 -20.90 4.15
C ASP A 250 -6.30 -22.14 3.70
N LEU A 251 -5.04 -22.26 4.10
CA LEU A 251 -4.29 -23.48 4.04
C LEU A 251 -4.80 -24.29 5.23
N VAL A 252 -6.12 -24.56 5.24
CA VAL A 252 -6.58 -25.87 5.61
C VAL A 252 -5.93 -26.78 4.57
N ALA A 253 -4.66 -27.11 4.79
CA ALA A 253 -4.06 -28.27 4.17
C ALA A 253 -5.12 -29.36 4.34
N PRO A 254 -5.62 -29.97 3.24
CA PRO A 254 -6.61 -31.02 3.39
C PRO A 254 -6.04 -31.98 4.41
N LYS A 255 -6.77 -32.18 5.51
CA LYS A 255 -6.40 -33.19 6.49
C LYS A 255 -6.30 -34.47 5.66
N ILE A 256 -5.08 -34.98 5.48
CA ILE A 256 -4.92 -36.30 4.92
C ILE A 256 -5.34 -37.26 6.04
N SER A 257 -6.65 -37.41 6.20
CA SER A 257 -7.23 -38.54 6.91
C SER A 257 -7.40 -39.63 5.86
N ASP A 258 -6.57 -40.66 5.98
CA ASP A 258 -6.65 -41.94 5.28
C ASP A 258 -6.02 -42.05 3.89
N VAL A 259 -4.75 -41.68 3.74
CA VAL A 259 -3.92 -42.34 2.71
C VAL A 259 -3.55 -43.74 3.23
N GLN A 260 -4.34 -44.74 2.81
CA GLN A 260 -3.90 -46.13 2.87
C GLN A 260 -2.78 -46.31 1.85
N ALA A 261 -1.55 -46.47 2.33
CA ALA A 261 -0.39 -46.73 1.49
C ALA A 261 -0.47 -48.15 0.91
N THR A 262 -1.21 -48.31 -0.18
CA THR A 262 -1.14 -49.51 -1.01
C THR A 262 -0.83 -49.09 -2.44
N ASN A 263 0.41 -49.38 -2.85
CA ASN A 263 1.01 -49.22 -4.19
C ASN A 263 1.62 -47.83 -4.48
N LEU A 264 2.86 -47.63 -4.03
CA LEU A 264 3.73 -46.58 -4.54
C LEU A 264 4.19 -46.95 -5.97
N SER A 265 3.50 -46.47 -6.98
CA SER A 265 4.12 -46.20 -8.28
C SER A 265 4.67 -44.77 -8.30
N THR A 266 5.81 -44.58 -8.95
CA THR A 266 6.73 -43.43 -8.83
C THR A 266 6.25 -42.10 -9.44
N SER A 267 4.95 -41.89 -9.61
CA SER A 267 4.43 -40.57 -10.02
C SER A 267 2.98 -40.36 -9.62
N ALA A 268 2.72 -39.24 -8.94
CA ALA A 268 1.39 -38.70 -8.72
C ALA A 268 1.24 -37.45 -9.59
N THR A 269 0.28 -37.47 -10.52
CA THR A 269 -0.12 -36.27 -11.27
C THR A 269 -1.36 -35.71 -10.61
N ILE A 270 -1.27 -34.50 -10.06
CA ILE A 270 -2.41 -33.76 -9.52
C ILE A 270 -2.95 -32.86 -10.63
N THR A 271 -4.20 -33.04 -11.02
CA THR A 271 -4.94 -32.09 -11.86
C THR A 271 -5.99 -31.38 -11.02
N TRP A 272 -5.98 -30.05 -11.08
CA TRP A 272 -6.99 -29.18 -10.48
C TRP A 272 -8.11 -28.89 -11.49
N THR A 273 -9.34 -28.72 -11.02
CA THR A 273 -10.46 -28.11 -11.76
C THR A 273 -10.77 -26.75 -11.18
#